data_AF-A0A352RZW0-F1
#
_entry.id   AF-A0A352RZW0-F1
#
_cell.length_a   1.000
_cell.length_b   1.000
_cell.length_c   1.000
_cell.angle_alpha   90.00
_cell.angle_beta   90.00
_cell.angle_gamma   90.00
#
_symmetry.space_group_name_H-M   'P 1'
#
loop_
_entity.id
_entity.type
_entity.pdbx_description
1 polymer ?
#
loop_
_entity_poly.entity_id
_entity_poly.type
_entity_poly.pdbx_seq_one_letter_code
_entity_poly.pdbx_strand_id
1 'polypeptide(L)' 'HDVCGCPGDWTMESIIDASVAAIRDQVGTGRAICGLSGGVDSAVAAALVHEAIGDQLTCVFVD' A
#
# COMPACT_ATOMS: atom_id res chain seq x y z
N HIS A 1 9.26 -18.43 19.45
CA HIS A 1 8.81 -19.15 18.24
C HIS A 1 8.29 -20.56 18.58
N ASP A 2 9.00 -21.38 19.36
CA ASP A 2 8.62 -22.80 19.58
C ASP A 2 7.33 -23.08 20.36
N VAL A 3 6.83 -22.16 21.18
CA VAL A 3 5.58 -22.38 21.93
C VAL A 3 4.35 -21.91 21.16
N CYS A 4 4.47 -20.83 20.38
CA CYS A 4 3.35 -20.18 19.70
C CYS A 4 3.27 -20.53 18.21
N GLY A 5 4.29 -21.16 17.64
CA GLY A 5 4.33 -21.54 16.22
C GLY A 5 4.35 -20.36 15.23
N CYS A 6 4.41 -19.12 15.70
CA CYS A 6 4.42 -17.95 14.81
C CYS A 6 5.75 -17.85 14.08
N PRO A 7 5.80 -17.93 12.74
CA PRO A 7 6.98 -17.54 11.98
C PRO A 7 7.29 -16.06 12.26
N GLY A 8 8.58 -15.69 12.32
CA GLY A 8 9.02 -14.31 12.47
C GLY A 8 9.01 -13.55 11.14
N ASP A 9 8.01 -13.83 10.30
CA ASP A 9 7.88 -13.33 8.93
C ASP A 9 7.21 -11.96 8.87
N TRP A 10 6.79 -11.39 10.00
CA TRP A 10 6.28 -10.03 10.10
C TRP A 10 7.43 -9.01 10.00
N THR A 11 7.82 -8.72 8.76
CA THR A 11 8.85 -7.73 8.41
C THR A 11 8.21 -6.63 7.57
N MET A 12 8.83 -5.45 7.52
CA MET A 12 8.32 -4.37 6.68
C MET A 12 8.27 -4.77 5.20
N GLU A 13 9.23 -5.59 4.75
CA GLU A 13 9.28 -6.12 3.38
C GLU A 13 8.07 -7.03 3.09
N SER A 14 7.77 -8.00 3.98
CA SER A 14 6.62 -8.89 3.78
C SER A 14 5.27 -8.15 3.83
N ILE A 15 5.17 -7.10 4.65
CA ILE A 15 3.98 -6.25 4.73
C ILE A 15 3.81 -5.43 3.44
N ILE A 16 4.90 -4.89 2.88
CA ILE A 16 4.86 -4.16 1.61
C ILE A 16 4.40 -5.09 0.50
N ASP A 17 5.01 -6.28 0.37
CA ASP A 17 4.66 -7.25 -0.66
C ASP A 17 3.19 -7.70 -0.56
N ALA A 18 2.73 -8.02 0.65
CA ALA A 18 1.35 -8.41 0.90
C ALA A 18 0.36 -7.26 0.60
N SER A 19 0.70 -6.03 0.97
CA SER A 19 -0.14 -4.85 0.71
C SER A 19 -0.23 -4.55 -0.78
N VAL A 20 0.89 -4.60 -1.51
CA VAL A 20 0.92 -4.38 -2.96
C VAL A 20 0.10 -5.44 -3.69
N ALA A 21 0.23 -6.71 -3.31
CA ALA A 21 -0.58 -7.79 -3.88
C ALA A 21 -2.07 -7.58 -3.63
N ALA A 22 -2.46 -7.23 -2.40
CA ALA A 22 -3.86 -6.98 -2.04
C ALA A 22 -4.44 -5.78 -2.81
N ILE A 23 -3.70 -4.68 -2.95
CA ILE A 23 -4.13 -3.50 -3.71
C ILE A 23 -4.31 -3.84 -5.19
N ARG A 24 -3.37 -4.60 -5.78
CA ARG A 24 -3.48 -5.03 -7.19
C ARG A 24 -4.71 -5.91 -7.43
N ASP A 25 -4.97 -6.86 -6.55
CA ASP A 25 -6.15 -7.74 -6.67
C ASP A 25 -7.46 -6.95 -6.52
N GLN A 26 -7.50 -6.02 -5.56
CA GLN A 26 -8.69 -5.22 -5.30
C GLN A 26 -8.98 -4.19 -6.41
N VAL A 27 -7.95 -3.55 -6.99
CA VAL A 27 -8.12 -2.52 -8.03
C VAL A 27 -8.25 -3.14 -9.42
N GLY A 28 -7.51 -4.23 -9.69
CA GLY A 28 -7.46 -4.87 -10.99
C GLY A 28 -7.12 -3.87 -12.10
N THR A 29 -8.01 -3.76 -13.10
CA THR A 29 -7.87 -2.82 -14.22
C THR A 29 -8.54 -1.46 -13.96
N GLY A 30 -9.02 -1.22 -12.74
CA GLY A 30 -9.67 0.02 -12.32
C GLY A 30 -8.71 1.21 -12.21
N ARG A 31 -9.23 2.33 -11.71
CA ARG A 31 -8.42 3.51 -11.37
C ARG A 31 -8.72 3.93 -9.93
N ALA A 32 -7.71 4.46 -9.25
CA ALA A 32 -7.83 4.95 -7.88
C ALA A 32 -7.48 6.44 -7.79
N ILE A 33 -8.13 7.15 -6.87
CA ILE A 33 -7.84 8.55 -6.57
C ILE A 33 -7.42 8.66 -5.12
N CYS A 34 -6.27 9.28 -4.85
CA CYS A 34 -5.75 9.50 -3.49
C CYS A 34 -5.77 11.00 -3.16
N GLY A 35 -6.47 11.38 -2.11
CA GLY A 35 -6.39 12.73 -1.55
C GLY A 35 -5.18 12.85 -0.63
N LEU A 36 -4.21 13.69 -1.00
CA LEU A 36 -3.04 13.99 -0.16
C LEU A 36 -3.34 15.20 0.72
N SER A 37 -3.25 15.03 2.04
CA SER A 37 -3.46 16.08 3.04
C SER A 37 -2.17 16.70 3.58
N GLY A 38 -1.00 16.22 3.12
CA GLY A 38 0.32 16.67 3.60
C GLY A 38 0.83 15.93 4.85
N GLY A 39 0.03 15.02 5.42
CA GLY A 39 0.46 14.15 6.52
C GLY A 39 1.35 12.99 6.05
N VAL A 40 2.27 12.55 6.89
CA VAL A 40 3.20 11.43 6.61
C VAL A 40 2.44 10.16 6.22
N ASP A 41 1.34 9.85 6.90
CA ASP A 41 0.53 8.66 6.61
C ASP A 41 -0.06 8.70 5.19
N SER A 42 -0.52 9.87 4.74
CA SER A 42 -1.06 10.03 3.39
C SER A 42 0.02 9.88 2.31
N ALA A 43 1.27 10.29 2.61
CA ALA A 43 2.40 10.12 1.70
C ALA A 43 2.84 8.66 1.59
N VAL A 44 2.89 7.92 2.71
CA VAL A 44 3.22 6.50 2.71
C VAL A 44 2.13 5.67 2.02
N ALA A 45 0.85 5.99 2.28
CA ALA A 45 -0.28 5.34 1.61
C ALA A 45 -0.24 5.59 0.09
N ALA A 46 0.01 6.83 -0.35
CA ALA A 46 0.13 7.14 -1.77
C ALA A 46 1.31 6.42 -2.42
N ALA A 47 2.46 6.31 -1.75
CA ALA A 47 3.62 5.58 -2.25
C ALA A 47 3.33 4.08 -2.43
N LEU A 48 2.68 3.44 -1.44
CA LEU A 48 2.30 2.03 -1.52
C LEU A 48 1.30 1.75 -2.65
N VAL A 49 0.28 2.60 -2.80
CA VAL A 49 -0.69 2.44 -3.89
C VAL A 49 -0.03 2.70 -5.24
N HIS A 50 0.89 3.68 -5.34
CA HIS A 50 1.63 3.92 -6.57
C HIS A 50 2.51 2.74 -6.97
N GLU A 51 3.19 2.09 -6.01
CA GLU A 51 3.96 0.86 -6.26
C GLU A 51 3.05 -0.29 -6.76
N ALA A 52 1.82 -0.34 -6.27
CA ALA A 52 0.86 -1.36 -6.66
C ALA A 52 0.31 -1.15 -8.07
N ILE A 53 -0.15 0.06 -8.41
CA ILE A 53 -0.98 0.29 -9.61
C ILE A 53 -0.45 1.39 -10.54
N GLY A 54 0.68 2.01 -10.23
CA GLY A 54 1.38 2.98 -11.08
C GLY A 54 0.47 4.09 -11.62
N ASP A 55 0.34 4.14 -12.93
CA ASP A 55 -0.43 5.14 -13.69
C ASP A 55 -1.96 5.05 -13.46
N GLN A 56 -2.46 3.99 -12.82
CA GLN A 56 -3.87 3.89 -12.44
C GLN A 56 -4.21 4.74 -11.21
N LEU A 57 -3.19 5.27 -10.51
CA LEU A 57 -3.34 6.17 -9.37
C LEU A 57 -3.30 7.63 -9.80
N THR A 58 -4.31 8.40 -9.41
CA THR A 58 -4.29 9.87 -9.51
C THR A 58 -4.29 10.49 -8.12
N CYS A 59 -3.21 11.19 -7.77
CA CYS A 59 -3.12 11.91 -6.50
C CYS A 59 -3.63 13.35 -6.65
N VAL A 60 -4.53 13.76 -5.76
CA VAL A 60 -5.03 15.12 -5.65
C VAL A 60 -4.54 15.69 -4.33
N PHE A 61 -3.62 16.64 -4.39
CA PHE A 61 -3.16 17.37 -3.23
C PHE A 61 -4.04 18.62 -3.06
N VAL A 62 -4.65 18.74 -1.89
CA VAL A 62 -5.42 19.93 -1.51
C VAL A 62 -4.72 20.53 -0.29
N ASP A 63 -4.14 21.71 -0.49
CA ASP A 63 -3.57 22.57 0.56
C ASP A 63 -4.68 23.36 1.26
#